data_AF-G1WGE9-F1
#
_entry.id   AF-G1WGE9-F1
#
_cell.length_a   1.000
_cell.length_b   1.000
_cell.length_c   1.000
_cell.angle_alpha   90.00
_cell.angle_beta   90.00
_cell.angle_gamma   90.00
#
_symmetry.space_group_name_H-M   'P 1'
#
loop_
_entity.id
_entity.type
_entity.pdbx_description
1 polymer ?
#
loop_
_entity_poly.entity_id
_entity_poly.type
_entity_poly.pdbx_seq_one_letter_code
_entity_poly.pdbx_strand_id
1 'polypeptide(L)' 'MAVKNRQIDLDNHLFAELERLGDESLTDEQLEKEIERAKAVSAVAKQINTSRANSLKATEYLDRATVNHPKLPEGF' A
#
# COMPACT_ATOMS: atom_id res chain seq x y z
N MET A 1 18.30 1.06 -15.38
CA MET A 1 16.94 1.64 -15.41
C MET A 1 16.49 1.90 -13.99
N ALA A 2 16.03 3.10 -13.65
CA ALA A 2 15.54 3.38 -12.30
C ALA A 2 14.29 2.54 -12.01
N VAL A 3 14.31 1.80 -10.90
CA VAL A 3 13.16 1.02 -10.43
C VAL A 3 12.05 1.98 -10.04
N LYS A 4 10.98 2.01 -10.82
CA LYS A 4 9.72 2.72 -10.48
C LYS A 4 8.86 1.83 -9.58
N ASN A 5 8.00 2.45 -8.76
CA ASN A 5 7.00 1.78 -7.91
C ASN A 5 7.58 1.16 -6.62
N ARG A 6 8.49 1.87 -5.97
CA ARG A 6 9.04 1.48 -4.67
C ARG A 6 8.09 1.88 -3.53
N GLN A 7 8.26 1.26 -2.36
CA GLN A 7 7.50 1.64 -1.17
C GLN A 7 7.68 3.12 -0.82
N ILE A 8 8.91 3.61 -0.91
CA ILE A 8 9.21 5.03 -0.68
C ILE A 8 8.45 5.97 -1.62
N ASP A 9 8.17 5.55 -2.85
CA ASP A 9 7.41 6.37 -3.80
C ASP A 9 5.94 6.45 -3.36
N LEU A 10 5.37 5.35 -2.86
CA LEU A 10 4.02 5.32 -2.29
C LEU A 10 3.93 6.19 -1.03
N ASP A 11 4.88 6.04 -0.11
CA ASP A 11 4.89 6.79 1.15
C ASP A 11 4.99 8.29 0.89
N ASN A 12 5.86 8.71 -0.05
CA ASN A 12 5.95 10.10 -0.49
C ASN A 12 4.62 10.64 -1.04
N HIS A 13 3.90 9.85 -1.84
CA HIS A 13 2.59 10.26 -2.34
C HIS A 13 1.54 10.40 -1.23
N LEU A 14 1.56 9.52 -0.23
CA LEU A 14 0.67 9.61 0.94
C LEU A 14 0.98 10.83 1.81
N PHE A 15 2.25 11.15 2.03
CA PHE A 15 2.63 12.36 2.75
C PHE A 15 2.23 13.63 1.99
N ALA A 16 2.43 13.66 0.67
CA ALA A 16 1.97 14.78 -0.13
C ALA A 16 0.44 14.94 -0.11
N GLU A 17 -0.32 13.85 0.06
CA GLU A 17 -1.77 13.91 0.27
C GLU A 17 -2.13 14.55 1.62
N LEU A 18 -1.41 14.15 2.68
CA LEU A 18 -1.60 14.72 4.02
C LEU A 18 -1.33 16.23 4.03
N GLU A 19 -0.28 16.67 3.34
CA GLU A 19 0.03 18.09 3.19
C GLU A 19 -1.09 18.85 2.46
N ARG A 20 -1.64 18.30 1.37
CA ARG A 20 -2.75 18.91 0.64
C ARG A 20 -4.03 19.01 1.47
N LEU A 21 -4.35 17.97 2.25
CA LEU A 21 -5.51 17.99 3.14
C LEU A 21 -5.38 19.02 4.26
N GLY A 22 -4.16 19.36 4.66
CA GLY A 22 -3.87 20.35 5.70
C GLY A 22 -3.72 21.79 5.17
N ASP A 23 -3.90 22.01 3.86
CA ASP A 23 -3.79 23.35 3.28
C ASP A 23 -4.98 24.22 3.69
N GLU A 24 -4.74 25.16 4.60
CA GLU A 24 -5.74 26.08 5.15
C GLU A 24 -6.25 27.12 4.12
N SER A 25 -5.63 27.19 2.93
CA SER A 25 -6.06 28.10 1.86
C SER A 25 -7.17 27.53 0.95
N LEU A 26 -7.53 26.26 1.12
CA LEU A 26 -8.56 25.61 0.33
C LEU A 26 -9.96 26.13 0.67
N THR A 27 -10.81 26.25 -0.36
CA THR A 27 -12.25 26.42 -0.15
C THR A 27 -12.89 25.10 0.28
N ASP A 28 -14.10 25.16 0.83
CA ASP A 28 -14.85 23.98 1.24
C ASP A 28 -15.01 22.95 0.10
N GLU A 29 -15.31 23.41 -1.12
CA GLU A 29 -15.45 22.53 -2.29
C GLU A 29 -14.11 21.92 -2.74
N GLN A 30 -13.01 22.64 -2.54
CA GLN A 30 -11.68 22.11 -2.85
C GLN A 30 -11.26 21.08 -1.80
N LEU A 31 -11.52 21.35 -0.52
CA LEU A 31 -11.28 20.42 0.57
C LEU A 31 -12.08 19.13 0.38
N GLU A 32 -13.35 19.21 -0.01
CA GLU A 32 -14.18 18.05 -0.29
C GLU A 32 -13.58 17.19 -1.42
N LYS A 33 -13.06 17.82 -2.48
CA LYS A 33 -12.37 17.11 -3.56
C LYS A 33 -11.08 16.43 -3.10
N GLU A 34 -10.27 17.09 -2.27
CA GLU A 34 -9.07 16.47 -1.72
C GLU A 34 -9.41 15.34 -0.74
N ILE A 35 -10.50 15.43 0.02
CA ILE A 35 -10.98 14.31 0.85
C ILE A 35 -11.33 13.08 -0.01
N GLU A 36 -12.07 13.26 -1.11
CA GLU A 36 -12.39 12.15 -2.02
C GLU A 36 -11.14 11.59 -2.70
N ARG A 37 -10.21 12.46 -3.07
CA ARG A 37 -8.93 12.05 -3.63
C ARG A 37 -8.09 11.26 -2.62
N ALA A 38 -8.01 11.70 -1.38
CA ALA A 38 -7.30 11.02 -0.31
C ALA A 38 -7.89 9.63 -0.02
N LYS A 39 -9.22 9.48 -0.05
CA LYS A 39 -9.88 8.17 0.06
C LYS A 39 -9.47 7.24 -1.07
N ALA A 40 -9.49 7.72 -2.31
CA ALA A 40 -9.10 6.94 -3.48
C ALA A 40 -7.62 6.50 -3.41
N VAL A 41 -6.72 7.43 -3.09
CA VAL A 41 -5.27 7.14 -2.95
C VAL A 41 -5.03 6.13 -1.82
N SER A 42 -5.68 6.30 -0.68
CA SER A 42 -5.57 5.39 0.47
C SER A 42 -6.05 3.98 0.14
N ALA A 43 -7.14 3.85 -0.64
CA ALA A 43 -7.65 2.55 -1.07
C ALA A 43 -6.65 1.80 -1.96
N VAL A 44 -6.03 2.50 -2.93
CA VAL A 44 -4.99 1.93 -3.79
C VAL A 44 -3.75 1.55 -2.98
N ALA A 45 -3.32 2.41 -2.05
CA ALA A 45 -2.19 2.15 -1.16
C ALA A 45 -2.39 0.88 -0.32
N LYS A 46 -3.60 0.67 0.20
CA LYS A 46 -3.95 -0.53 0.95
C LYS A 46 -3.83 -1.80 0.11
N GLN A 47 -4.26 -1.77 -1.15
CA GLN A 47 -4.13 -2.92 -2.05
C GLN A 47 -2.65 -3.25 -2.33
N ILE A 48 -1.81 -2.23 -2.54
CA ILE A 48 -0.37 -2.41 -2.74
C ILE A 48 0.28 -3.05 -1.51
N ASN A 49 0.00 -2.52 -0.32
CA ASN A 49 0.54 -3.07 0.94
C ASN A 49 0.07 -4.51 1.18
N THR A 50 -1.19 -4.83 0.86
CA THR A 50 -1.73 -6.19 0.95
C THR A 50 -0.98 -7.15 0.01
N SER A 51 -0.74 -6.75 -1.23
CA SER A 51 0.04 -7.54 -2.19
C SER A 51 1.46 -7.81 -1.67
N ARG A 52 2.14 -6.79 -1.13
CA ARG A 52 3.48 -6.94 -0.55
C ARG A 52 3.50 -7.87 0.67
N ALA A 53 2.52 -7.74 1.56
CA ALA A 53 2.39 -8.62 2.72
C ALA A 53 2.18 -10.09 2.30
N ASN A 54 1.41 -10.32 1.24
CA ASN A 54 1.23 -11.67 0.69
C ASN A 54 2.53 -12.22 0.08
N SER A 55 3.29 -11.40 -0.64
CA SER A 55 4.62 -11.80 -1.14
C SER A 55 5.57 -12.16 0.00
N LEU A 56 5.60 -11.37 1.08
CA LEU A 56 6.41 -11.68 2.26
C LEU A 56 6.01 -13.02 2.89
N LYS A 57 4.71 -13.25 3.09
CA LYS A 57 4.19 -14.54 3.60
C LYS A 57 4.56 -15.71 2.70
N ALA A 58 4.51 -15.53 1.38
CA ALA A 58 4.93 -16.57 0.43
C ALA A 58 6.42 -16.89 0.57
N THR A 59 7.26 -15.86 0.74
CA THR A 59 8.70 -16.04 1.01
C THR A 59 8.95 -16.77 2.34
N GLU A 60 8.28 -16.37 3.42
CA GLU A 60 8.37 -17.05 4.72
C GLU A 60 7.90 -18.52 4.63
N TYR A 61 6.84 -18.80 3.87
CA TYR A 61 6.37 -20.16 3.65
C TYR A 61 7.40 -21.00 2.89
N LEU A 62 8.00 -20.46 1.82
CA LEU A 62 9.05 -21.14 1.07
C LEU A 62 10.27 -21.43 1.95
N ASP A 63 10.74 -20.46 2.72
CA ASP A 63 11.85 -20.63 3.66
C ASP A 63 11.57 -21.76 4.66
N ARG A 64 10.41 -21.74 5.31
CA ARG A 64 9.98 -22.83 6.21
C ARG A 64 9.81 -24.17 5.50
N ALA A 65 9.36 -24.17 4.25
CA ALA A 65 9.18 -25.39 3.47
C ALA A 65 10.50 -26.05 3.10
N THR A 66 11.57 -25.27 2.91
CA THR A 66 12.92 -25.83 2.73
C THR A 66 13.45 -26.53 3.99
N VAL A 67 12.96 -26.15 5.17
CA VAL A 67 13.39 -26.73 6.46
C VAL A 67 12.48 -27.87 6.93
N ASN A 68 11.16 -27.76 6.73
CA ASN A 68 10.17 -28.62 7.40
C ASN A 68 9.10 -29.28 6.48
N HIS A 69 9.14 -29.09 5.15
CA HIS A 69 8.15 -29.62 4.19
C HIS A 69 6.67 -29.63 4.70
N PRO A 70 6.13 -28.49 5.18
CA PRO A 70 4.78 -28.46 5.72
C PRO A 70 3.77 -28.71 4.60
N LYS A 71 2.86 -29.67 4.79
CA LYS A 71 1.75 -29.91 3.86
C LYS A 71 0.83 -28.69 3.81
N LEU A 72 0.39 -28.34 2.60
CA LEU A 72 -0.67 -27.36 2.42
C LEU A 72 -1.96 -27.85 3.11
N PRO A 73 -2.75 -26.96 3.73
CA PRO A 73 -4.08 -27.30 4.25
C PRO A 73 -4.98 -27.81 3.11
N GLU A 74 -5.91 -28.73 3.41
CA GLU A 74 -6.87 -29.18 2.41
C GLU A 74 -7.68 -27.99 1.84
N GLY A 75 -7.76 -27.92 0.51
CA GLY A 75 -8.50 -26.88 -0.23
C GLY A 75 -7.69 -25.66 -0.68
N PHE A 76 -6.37 -25.68 -0.50
CA PHE A 76 -5.43 -24.71 -1.09
C PHE A 76 -4.54 -25.35 -2.16
#